data_AF-A0A3Q4M200-F1
#
_entry.id   AF-A0A3Q4M200-F1
#
_cell.length_a   1.000
_cell.length_b   1.000
_cell.length_c   1.000
_cell.angle_alpha   90.00
_cell.angle_beta   90.00
_cell.angle_gamma   90.00
#
_symmetry.space_group_name_H-M   'P 1'
#
loop_
_entity.id
_entity.type
_entity.pdbx_description
1 polymer ?
#
loop_
_entity_poly.entity_id
_entity_poly.type
_entity_poly.pdbx_seq_one_letter_code
_entity_poly.pdbx_strand_id
1 'polypeptide(L)'
;MEDDELLPVTDFEDVLVTVFFLLRKNPKAEFWTTYQVRSADWSIEVLLHRWNLSCIEVQLDQFDADTPELAGSNLPGNHSIQMMKITL
;
A
#
# COMPACT_ATOMS: atom_id res chain seq x y z
N MET A 1 10.35 -20.87 15.21
CA MET A 1 10.36 -20.15 13.93
C MET A 1 9.23 -19.17 14.07
N GLU A 2 9.58 -17.97 14.49
CA GLU A 2 8.63 -16.91 14.87
C GLU A 2 7.72 -16.62 13.69
N ASP A 3 6.41 -16.67 13.96
CA ASP A 3 5.36 -16.22 13.05
C ASP A 3 5.68 -14.75 12.69
N ASP A 4 6.15 -14.55 11.46
CA ASP A 4 6.41 -13.24 10.86
C ASP A 4 5.09 -12.45 10.94
N GLU A 5 5.08 -11.42 11.79
CA GLU A 5 3.99 -10.48 12.12
C GLU A 5 3.55 -9.68 10.88
N LEU A 6 3.03 -10.37 9.86
CA LEU A 6 2.45 -9.78 8.67
C LEU A 6 0.96 -10.03 8.71
N LEU A 7 0.19 -8.95 8.60
CA LEU A 7 -1.27 -8.97 8.56
C LEU A 7 -1.73 -10.05 7.57
N PRO A 8 -2.50 -11.08 8.01
CA PRO A 8 -3.12 -12.01 7.09
C PRO A 8 -3.97 -11.26 6.06
N VAL A 9 -4.16 -11.83 4.87
CA VAL A 9 -4.86 -11.18 3.75
C VAL A 9 -6.25 -10.65 4.15
N THR A 10 -6.91 -11.35 5.07
CA THR A 10 -8.20 -10.95 5.67
C THR A 10 -8.14 -9.58 6.34
N ASP A 11 -7.05 -9.30 7.05
CA ASP A 11 -6.90 -8.08 7.83
C ASP A 11 -6.62 -6.87 6.92
N PHE A 12 -5.98 -7.12 5.76
CA PHE A 12 -5.74 -6.07 4.78
C PHE A 12 -7.02 -5.62 4.06
N GLU A 13 -7.94 -6.56 3.80
CA GLU A 13 -9.27 -6.22 3.29
C GLU A 13 -10.01 -5.30 4.25
N ASP A 14 -10.03 -5.60 5.55
CA ASP A 14 -10.72 -4.78 6.55
C ASP A 14 -10.18 -3.33 6.62
N VAL A 15 -8.86 -3.16 6.45
CA VAL A 15 -8.23 -1.84 6.33
C VAL A 15 -8.73 -1.11 5.07
N LEU A 16 -8.75 -1.78 3.91
CA LEU A 16 -9.24 -1.17 2.67
C LEU A 16 -10.73 -0.82 2.73
N VAL A 17 -11.58 -1.64 3.35
CA VAL A 17 -13.00 -1.33 3.56
C VAL A 17 -13.16 -0.07 4.41
N THR A 18 -12.34 0.07 5.45
CA THR A 18 -12.34 1.26 6.30
C THR A 18 -11.92 2.51 5.52
N VAL A 19 -10.87 2.41 4.71
CA VAL A 19 -10.42 3.49 3.82
C VAL A 19 -11.52 3.87 2.83
N PHE A 20 -12.15 2.90 2.17
CA PHE A 20 -13.25 3.12 1.25
C PHE A 20 -14.41 3.86 1.93
N PHE A 21 -14.79 3.46 3.14
CA PHE A 21 -15.82 4.15 3.92
C PHE A 21 -15.46 5.63 4.19
N LEU A 22 -14.21 5.91 4.56
CA LEU A 22 -13.73 7.28 4.79
C LEU A 22 -13.73 8.12 3.51
N LEU A 23 -13.24 7.56 2.40
CA LEU A 23 -13.22 8.22 1.09
C LEU A 23 -14.64 8.53 0.59
N ARG A 24 -15.62 7.65 0.83
CA ARG A 24 -17.03 7.94 0.49
C ARG A 24 -17.60 9.12 1.27
N LYS A 25 -17.13 9.36 2.49
CA LYS A 25 -17.56 10.51 3.32
C LYS A 25 -16.82 11.79 2.95
N ASN A 26 -15.60 11.68 2.41
CA ASN A 26 -14.82 12.81 1.93
C ASN A 26 -14.18 12.48 0.57
N PRO A 27 -14.91 12.63 -0.55
CA PRO A 27 -14.44 12.23 -1.89
C PRO A 27 -13.22 12.99 -2.41
N LYS A 28 -12.81 14.08 -1.74
CA LYS A 28 -11.60 14.84 -2.07
C LYS A 28 -10.38 14.38 -1.26
N ALA A 29 -10.56 13.50 -0.29
CA ALA A 29 -9.45 12.95 0.48
C ALA A 29 -8.64 11.98 -0.38
N GLU A 30 -7.36 11.89 -0.05
CA GLU A 30 -6.44 10.93 -0.63
C GLU A 30 -5.92 10.04 0.50
N PHE A 31 -5.88 8.74 0.25
CA PHE A 31 -5.27 7.79 1.16
C PHE A 31 -3.91 7.38 0.61
N TRP A 32 -2.85 7.68 1.36
CA TRP A 32 -1.48 7.37 0.99
C TRP A 32 -1.00 6.18 1.82
N THR A 33 -0.46 5.16 1.16
CA THR A 33 0.01 3.96 1.84
C THR A 33 1.21 3.35 1.14
N THR A 34 1.97 2.56 1.88
CA THR A 34 3.03 1.68 1.36
C THR A 34 2.58 0.24 1.55
N TYR A 35 2.73 -0.56 0.51
CA TYR A 35 2.36 -1.97 0.48
C TYR A 35 3.59 -2.79 0.08
N GLN A 36 3.88 -3.86 0.82
CA GLN A 36 4.91 -4.80 0.43
C GLN A 36 4.27 -5.99 -0.32
N VAL A 37 4.67 -6.21 -1.56
CA VAL A 37 4.16 -7.31 -2.40
C VAL A 37 4.65 -8.63 -1.82
N ARG A 38 3.71 -9.51 -1.42
CA ARG A 38 4.02 -10.84 -0.85
C ARG A 38 3.67 -12.01 -1.77
N SER A 39 2.69 -11.83 -2.66
CA SER A 39 2.36 -12.80 -3.71
C SER A 39 1.55 -12.11 -4.81
N ALA A 40 1.75 -12.52 -6.06
CA ALA A 40 0.96 -12.05 -7.20
C ALA A 40 -0.51 -12.52 -7.12
N ASP A 41 -0.80 -13.62 -6.42
CA ASP A 41 -2.15 -14.18 -6.29
C ASP A 41 -3.02 -13.41 -5.28
N TRP A 42 -2.41 -12.61 -4.41
CA TRP A 42 -3.06 -11.86 -3.32
C TRP A 42 -2.71 -10.38 -3.42
N SER A 43 -2.91 -9.83 -4.61
CA SER A 43 -2.48 -8.50 -4.97
C SER A 43 -3.51 -7.44 -4.50
N ILE A 44 -3.01 -6.31 -4.04
CA ILE A 44 -3.81 -5.15 -3.60
C ILE A 44 -4.72 -4.61 -4.71
N GLU A 45 -4.31 -4.78 -5.97
CA GLU A 45 -5.01 -4.36 -7.18
C GLU A 45 -6.39 -5.03 -7.31
N VAL A 46 -6.49 -6.33 -6.98
CA VAL A 46 -7.77 -7.06 -7.01
C VAL A 46 -8.75 -6.44 -6.01
N LEU A 47 -8.27 -6.07 -4.83
CA LEU A 47 -9.09 -5.47 -3.78
C LEU A 47 -9.51 -4.04 -4.16
N LEU A 48 -8.58 -3.23 -4.67
CA LEU A 48 -8.87 -1.88 -5.17
C LEU A 48 -9.95 -1.90 -6.26
N HIS A 49 -9.82 -2.82 -7.23
CA HIS A 49 -10.83 -3.00 -8.27
C HIS A 49 -12.19 -3.42 -7.70
N ARG A 50 -12.21 -4.35 -6.73
CA ARG A 50 -13.46 -4.82 -6.10
C ARG A 50 -14.23 -3.69 -5.41
N TRP A 51 -13.54 -2.71 -4.84
CA TRP A 51 -14.14 -1.56 -4.18
C TRP A 51 -14.28 -0.32 -5.08
N ASN A 52 -13.96 -0.45 -6.38
CA ASN A 52 -13.98 0.65 -7.35
C ASN A 52 -13.16 1.86 -6.88
N LEU A 53 -11.99 1.59 -6.30
CA LEU A 53 -11.02 2.60 -5.87
C LEU A 53 -10.00 2.85 -6.98
N SER A 54 -9.64 4.11 -7.19
CA SER A 54 -8.54 4.49 -8.07
C SER A 54 -7.22 4.45 -7.32
N CYS A 55 -6.15 4.09 -8.01
CA CYS A 55 -4.82 4.00 -7.42
C CYS A 55 -3.77 4.55 -8.39
N ILE A 56 -2.87 5.39 -7.88
CA ILE A 56 -1.72 5.92 -8.61
C ILE A 56 -0.46 5.47 -7.86
N GLU A 57 0.43 4.78 -8.56
CA GLU A 57 1.75 4.45 -8.05
C GLU A 57 2.58 5.73 -7.89
N VAL A 58 3.21 5.85 -6.72
CA VAL A 58 4.09 6.96 -6.38
C VAL A 58 5.52 6.47 -6.57
N GLN A 59 6.25 7.09 -7.49
CA GLN A 59 7.60 6.67 -7.83
C GLN A 59 8.57 6.96 -6.67
N LEU A 60 9.24 5.92 -6.19
CA LEU A 60 10.13 5.98 -5.02
C LEU A 60 11.44 6.74 -5.29
N ASP A 61 11.86 6.79 -6.55
CA ASP A 61 13.06 7.52 -7.00
C ASP A 61 12.96 9.04 -6.76
N GLN A 62 11.75 9.57 -6.65
CA GLN A 62 11.52 10.99 -6.37
C GLN A 62 11.92 11.41 -4.95
N PHE A 63 12.18 10.46 -4.05
CA PHE A 63 12.56 10.72 -2.66
C PHE A 63 13.61 9.72 -2.14
N ASP A 64 14.50 9.25 -3.02
CA ASP A 64 15.65 8.37 -2.70
C ASP A 64 15.24 7.09 -1.93
N ALA A 65 14.06 6.53 -2.22
CA ALA A 65 13.53 5.34 -1.55
C ALA A 65 13.57 4.08 -2.43
N ASP A 66 14.21 4.15 -3.60
CA ASP A 66 14.40 3.04 -4.54
C ASP A 66 15.72 2.28 -4.32
N THR A 67 16.50 2.66 -3.30
CA THR A 67 17.75 1.99 -2.93
C THR A 67 17.56 1.06 -1.71
N PRO A 68 18.54 0.22 -1.36
CA PRO A 68 18.50 -0.60 -0.14
C PRO A 68 18.43 0.17 1.17
N GLU A 69 18.59 1.50 1.13
CA GLU A 69 18.53 2.41 2.26
C GLU A 69 17.50 3.51 1.96
N LEU A 70 16.51 3.70 2.84
CA LEU A 70 15.44 4.67 2.59
C LEU A 70 15.92 6.10 2.82
N ALA A 71 15.83 6.96 1.80
CA ALA A 71 16.04 8.41 1.89
C ALA A 71 17.36 8.81 2.59
N GLY A 72 18.43 8.07 2.31
CA GLY A 72 19.76 8.28 2.93
C GLY A 72 19.84 7.97 4.42
N SER A 73 18.89 7.20 4.95
CA SER A 73 18.88 6.68 6.32
C SER A 73 19.42 5.25 6.39
N ASN A 74 19.66 4.76 7.61
CA ASN A 74 20.00 3.35 7.83
C ASN A 74 18.76 2.43 7.90
N LEU A 75 17.59 2.93 7.52
CA LEU A 75 16.38 2.10 7.45
C LEU A 75 16.42 1.25 6.18
N PRO A 76 16.13 -0.05 6.26
CA PRO A 76 16.18 -0.94 5.10
C PRO A 76 15.13 -0.51 4.07
N GLY A 77 15.59 -0.15 2.89
CA GLY A 77 14.79 -0.04 1.67
C GLY A 77 14.62 -1.41 1.02
N ASN A 78 13.45 -1.64 0.42
CA ASN A 78 13.11 -2.93 -0.20
C ASN A 78 12.39 -2.72 -1.52
N HIS A 79 12.94 -3.31 -2.59
CA HIS A 79 12.41 -3.28 -3.96
C HIS A 79 11.01 -3.92 -4.11
N SER A 80 10.50 -4.59 -3.08
CA SER A 80 9.14 -5.14 -3.04
C SER A 80 8.11 -4.21 -2.40
N ILE A 81 8.52 -3.03 -1.93
CA ILE A 81 7.61 -2.01 -1.39
C ILE A 81 7.13 -1.12 -2.54
N GLN A 82 5.82 -0.97 -2.64
CA GLN A 82 5.17 -0.03 -3.53
C GLN A 82 4.52 1.08 -2.69
N MET A 83 4.68 2.33 -3.10
CA MET A 83 3.94 3.44 -2.53
C MET A 83 2.80 3.81 -3.46
N MET A 84 1.64 4.08 -2.88
CA MET A 84 0.45 4.35 -3.65
C MET A 84 -0.44 5.40 -3.03
N LYS A 85 -1.12 6.11 -3.93
CA LYS A 85 -2.15 7.09 -3.62
C LYS A 85 -3.49 6.56 -4.09
N ILE A 86 -4.38 6.31 -3.14
CA ILE A 86 -5.71 5.76 -3.35
C ILE A 86 -6.75 6.87 -3.21
N THR A 87 -7.69 6.92 -4.16
CA THR A 87 -8.83 7.85 -4.15
C THR A 87 -10.12 7.12 -4.49
N LEU A 88 -11.26 7.78 -4.23
CA LEU A 88 -12.55 7.31 -4.73
C LEU A 88 -12.60 7.38 -6.27
#